data_AF-A0A534XGA2-F1
#
_entry.id   AF-A0A534XGA2-F1
#
_cell.length_a   1.000
_cell.length_b   1.000
_cell.length_c   1.000
_cell.angle_alpha   90.00
_cell.angle_beta   90.00
_cell.angle_gamma   90.00
#
_symmetry.space_group_name_H-M   'P 1'
#
loop_
_entity.id
_entity.type
_entity.pdbx_description
1 polymer ?
#
loop_
_entity_poly.entity_id
_entity_poly.type
_entity_poly.pdbx_seq_one_letter_code
_entity_poly.pdbx_strand_id
1 'polypeptide(L)'
;MMFLTYTSSSHDYVHRTLGLPRWPNEVLLALTELLGLRSGHAFRITHLHHHRRFPHEDDVEAYRAAQGFWRALATAPGHQARLFLWAWRRGGPDERRWMAIEAGAILGIAAVAVAVVPVAVYAVLVVTSGWLYPVATVWWPHRSAHDAPRARDPEPRRDRCCDGARRFRRHSRRALRHRVHRPPAPGPSLRGLRPFRRRRRAAGACRPLRSLTSAAELA
;
A
#
# COMPACT_ATOMS: atom_id res chain seq x y z
N MET A 1 18.53 -2.51 -9.09
CA MET A 1 17.26 -1.97 -9.63
C MET A 1 16.03 -2.61 -9.02
N MET A 2 15.91 -3.95 -8.99
CA MET A 2 14.72 -4.61 -8.41
C MET A 2 14.39 -4.22 -6.96
N PHE A 3 15.39 -4.03 -6.10
CA PHE A 3 15.17 -3.61 -4.71
C PHE A 3 14.45 -2.25 -4.59
N LEU A 4 14.90 -1.24 -5.33
CA LEU A 4 14.31 0.10 -5.29
C LEU A 4 12.90 0.11 -5.88
N THR A 5 12.68 -0.62 -6.97
CA THR A 5 11.35 -0.76 -7.57
C THR A 5 10.39 -1.45 -6.62
N TYR A 6 10.78 -2.60 -6.05
CA TYR A 6 9.96 -3.34 -5.10
C TYR A 6 9.59 -2.48 -3.88
N THR A 7 10.58 -1.86 -3.24
CA THR A 7 10.36 -1.03 -2.04
C THR A 7 9.52 0.20 -2.32
N SER A 8 9.77 0.90 -3.43
CA SER A 8 8.97 2.07 -3.83
C SER A 8 7.54 1.68 -4.15
N SER A 9 7.33 0.67 -5.00
CA SER A 9 5.98 0.25 -5.39
C SER A 9 5.19 -0.32 -4.21
N SER A 10 5.82 -1.12 -3.34
CA SER A 10 5.24 -1.60 -2.09
C SER A 10 4.73 -0.43 -1.21
N HIS A 11 5.60 0.56 -0.97
CA HIS A 11 5.26 1.74 -0.20
C HIS A 11 4.08 2.50 -0.84
N ASP A 12 4.10 2.68 -2.15
CA ASP A 12 3.03 3.35 -2.89
C ASP A 12 1.68 2.61 -2.79
N TYR A 13 1.66 1.27 -2.84
CA TYR A 13 0.45 0.49 -2.65
C TYR A 13 -0.08 0.56 -1.21
N VAL A 14 0.83 0.59 -0.22
CA VAL A 14 0.49 0.73 1.20
C VAL A 14 -0.18 2.09 1.48
N HIS A 15 0.38 3.17 0.93
CA HIS A 15 -0.14 4.53 1.10
C HIS A 15 -1.23 4.91 0.09
N ARG A 16 -1.47 4.07 -0.93
CA ARG A 16 -2.41 4.31 -2.04
C ARG A 16 -2.13 5.61 -2.81
N THR A 17 -0.86 5.91 -3.05
CA THR A 17 -0.40 7.15 -3.70
C THR A 17 -0.64 7.13 -5.21
N LEU A 18 -0.75 5.96 -5.82
CA LEU A 18 -0.93 5.78 -7.28
C LEU A 18 -2.35 6.09 -7.79
N GLY A 19 -3.31 6.39 -6.90
CA GLY A 19 -4.69 6.71 -7.29
C GLY A 19 -5.49 5.54 -7.87
N LEU A 20 -5.01 4.30 -7.69
CA LEU A 20 -5.68 3.10 -8.19
C LEU A 20 -7.04 2.87 -7.50
N PRO A 21 -8.00 2.21 -8.18
CA PRO A 21 -9.21 1.76 -7.52
C PRO A 21 -8.87 0.80 -6.38
N ARG A 22 -9.75 0.70 -5.38
CA ARG A 22 -9.49 -0.08 -4.16
C ARG A 22 -9.07 -1.52 -4.47
N TRP A 23 -9.87 -2.24 -5.25
CA TRP A 23 -9.65 -3.67 -5.47
C TRP A 23 -8.32 -3.99 -6.18
N PRO A 24 -7.96 -3.35 -7.31
CA PRO A 24 -6.64 -3.53 -7.92
C PRO A 24 -5.49 -3.21 -6.98
N ASN A 25 -5.60 -2.16 -6.15
CA ASN A 25 -4.55 -1.83 -5.19
C ASN A 25 -4.36 -2.93 -4.13
N GLU A 26 -5.45 -3.51 -3.58
CA GLU A 26 -5.34 -4.61 -2.61
C GLU A 26 -4.66 -5.84 -3.25
N VAL A 27 -5.01 -6.17 -4.49
CA VAL A 27 -4.43 -7.30 -5.22
C VAL A 27 -2.95 -7.06 -5.53
N LEU A 28 -2.59 -5.87 -6.03
CA LEU A 28 -1.19 -5.55 -6.35
C LEU A 28 -0.31 -5.49 -5.09
N LEU A 29 -0.85 -4.98 -3.98
CA LEU A 29 -0.20 -5.06 -2.68
C LEU A 29 0.05 -6.52 -2.30
N ALA A 30 -0.98 -7.37 -2.34
CA ALA A 30 -0.86 -8.78 -1.99
C ALA A 30 0.18 -9.51 -2.86
N LEU A 31 0.11 -9.33 -4.19
CA LEU A 31 1.02 -9.98 -5.14
C LEU A 31 2.46 -9.51 -5.00
N THR A 32 2.67 -8.19 -4.88
CA THR A 32 4.00 -7.61 -4.74
C THR A 32 4.65 -8.11 -3.47
N GLU A 33 3.90 -8.17 -2.38
CA GLU A 33 4.43 -8.60 -1.08
C GLU A 33 4.60 -10.12 -0.97
N LEU A 34 3.81 -10.88 -1.73
CA LEU A 34 4.00 -12.32 -1.87
C LEU A 34 5.34 -12.66 -2.53
N LEU A 35 5.89 -11.80 -3.41
CA LEU A 35 7.25 -11.95 -3.93
C LEU A 35 8.34 -11.83 -2.84
N GLY A 36 8.01 -11.16 -1.73
CA GLY A 36 8.83 -11.10 -0.52
C GLY A 36 8.49 -12.19 0.50
N LEU A 37 7.63 -13.15 0.14
CA LEU A 37 7.09 -14.20 1.02
C LEU A 37 6.50 -13.66 2.33
N ARG A 38 5.78 -12.54 2.22
CA ARG A 38 5.20 -11.82 3.35
C ARG A 38 3.79 -11.33 3.05
N SER A 39 3.02 -11.11 4.11
CA SER A 39 1.66 -10.58 3.99
C SER A 39 1.68 -9.08 3.76
N GLY A 40 1.18 -8.64 2.61
CA GLY A 40 1.07 -7.22 2.29
C GLY A 40 0.05 -6.49 3.13
N HIS A 41 -1.04 -7.16 3.52
CA HIS A 41 -2.05 -6.57 4.40
C HIS A 41 -1.56 -6.43 5.85
N ALA A 42 -0.81 -7.42 6.36
CA ALA A 42 -0.15 -7.28 7.65
C ALA A 42 0.86 -6.13 7.63
N PHE A 43 1.66 -6.04 6.56
CA PHE A 43 2.61 -4.95 6.38
C PHE A 43 1.94 -3.59 6.35
N ARG A 44 0.88 -3.40 5.57
CA ARG A 44 0.16 -2.12 5.55
C ARG A 44 -0.30 -1.68 6.94
N ILE A 45 -0.82 -2.61 7.74
CA ILE A 45 -1.31 -2.31 9.09
C ILE A 45 -0.16 -1.86 10.00
N THR A 46 0.98 -2.57 9.97
CA THR A 46 2.16 -2.20 10.78
C THR A 46 2.80 -0.91 10.29
N HIS A 47 2.92 -0.74 8.98
CA HIS A 47 3.58 0.41 8.36
C HIS A 47 2.82 1.71 8.56
N LEU A 48 1.49 1.68 8.40
CA LEU A 48 0.66 2.83 8.73
C LEU A 48 0.62 3.12 10.23
N HIS A 49 0.92 2.15 11.09
CA HIS A 49 1.09 2.37 12.52
C HIS A 49 2.44 3.03 12.83
N HIS A 50 3.52 2.52 12.23
CA HIS A 50 4.86 3.10 12.28
C HIS A 50 4.83 4.60 11.94
N HIS A 51 4.32 4.98 10.77
CA HIS A 51 4.22 6.40 10.37
C HIS A 51 3.38 7.28 11.30
N ARG A 52 2.48 6.70 12.11
CA ARG A 52 1.67 7.47 13.07
C ARG A 52 2.30 7.59 14.45
N ARG A 53 3.23 6.69 14.79
CA ARG A 53 3.76 6.54 16.15
C ARG A 53 5.26 6.82 16.21
N PHE A 54 6.00 6.68 15.13
CA PHE A 54 7.44 6.90 15.12
C PHE A 54 7.80 8.33 15.58
N PRO A 55 8.82 8.54 16.43
CA PRO A 55 9.75 7.56 17.03
C PRO A 55 9.35 7.09 18.45
N HIS A 56 8.10 6.66 18.67
CA HIS A 56 7.66 6.15 19.97
C HIS A 56 8.07 4.70 20.20
N GLU A 57 8.34 4.32 21.45
CA GLU A 57 8.76 2.97 21.87
C GLU A 57 7.74 1.85 21.56
N ASP A 58 6.49 2.22 21.28
CA ASP A 58 5.38 1.30 20.97
C ASP A 58 5.37 0.86 19.50
N ASP A 59 6.24 1.45 18.69
CA ASP A 59 6.33 1.18 17.27
C ASP A 59 6.84 -0.25 17.02
N VAL A 60 5.92 -1.13 16.64
CA VAL A 60 6.24 -2.56 16.41
C VAL A 60 7.21 -2.78 15.24
N GLU A 61 7.28 -1.84 14.29
CA GLU A 61 8.17 -1.88 13.13
C GLU A 61 9.56 -1.37 13.50
N ALA A 62 9.62 -0.25 14.23
CA ALA A 62 10.87 0.35 14.70
C ALA A 62 11.40 -0.23 16.03
N TYR A 63 10.68 -1.13 16.70
CA TYR A 63 11.06 -1.76 17.97
C TYR A 63 12.48 -2.35 17.98
N ARG A 64 13.03 -2.69 16.81
CA ARG A 64 14.39 -3.22 16.65
C ARG A 64 15.46 -2.16 16.38
N ALA A 65 15.08 -0.96 15.93
CA ALA A 65 16.00 0.16 15.84
C ALA A 65 16.54 0.57 17.22
N ALA A 66 15.75 0.36 18.28
CA ALA A 66 16.17 0.55 19.67
C ALA A 66 17.09 -0.56 20.22
N GLN A 67 17.39 -1.62 19.44
CA GLN A 67 18.25 -2.73 19.86
C GLN A 67 19.67 -2.59 19.27
N GLY A 68 20.69 -3.05 20.02
CA GLY A 68 22.05 -3.16 19.48
C GLY A 68 22.12 -4.08 18.26
N PHE A 69 23.06 -3.81 17.35
CA PHE A 69 23.18 -4.48 16.03
C PHE A 69 23.04 -6.01 16.09
N TRP A 70 23.79 -6.67 16.97
CA TRP A 70 23.76 -8.13 17.10
C TRP A 70 22.40 -8.66 17.57
N ARG A 71 21.71 -7.92 18.45
CA ARG A 71 20.37 -8.28 18.93
C ARG A 71 19.31 -8.06 17.84
N ALA A 72 19.46 -7.02 17.04
CA ALA A 72 18.62 -6.77 15.87
C ALA A 72 18.75 -7.91 14.83
N LEU A 73 19.98 -8.38 14.58
CA LEU A 73 20.25 -9.49 13.68
C LEU A 73 19.73 -10.83 14.22
N ALA A 74 20.02 -11.16 15.48
CA ALA A 74 19.59 -12.42 16.10
C ALA A 74 18.06 -12.57 16.16
N THR A 75 17.34 -11.46 16.28
CA THR A 75 15.87 -11.49 16.29
C THR A 75 15.26 -11.44 14.88
N ALA A 76 16.03 -11.16 13.82
CA ALA A 76 15.59 -11.03 12.42
C ALA A 76 14.60 -12.12 11.95
N PRO A 77 14.86 -13.43 12.19
CA PRO A 77 13.96 -14.51 11.75
C PRO A 77 12.53 -14.41 12.28
N GLY A 78 12.36 -13.96 13.53
CA GLY A 78 11.04 -13.85 14.15
C GLY A 78 10.26 -12.58 13.82
N HIS A 79 10.83 -11.64 13.04
CA HIS A 79 10.21 -10.32 12.87
C HIS A 79 8.88 -10.38 12.14
N GLN A 80 8.88 -11.06 11.00
CA GLN A 80 7.73 -11.11 10.11
C GLN A 80 6.55 -11.78 10.80
N ALA A 81 6.80 -12.88 11.53
CA ALA A 81 5.79 -13.55 12.34
C ALA A 81 5.22 -12.62 13.43
N ARG A 82 6.07 -11.85 14.13
CA ARG A 82 5.62 -10.88 15.13
C ARG A 82 4.75 -9.77 14.52
N LEU A 83 5.17 -9.19 13.38
CA LEU A 83 4.40 -8.18 12.66
C LEU A 83 3.05 -8.73 12.20
N PHE A 84 3.04 -9.94 11.65
CA PHE A 84 1.82 -10.63 11.23
C PHE A 84 0.86 -10.85 12.40
N LEU A 85 1.33 -11.41 13.52
CA LEU A 85 0.49 -11.64 14.70
C LEU A 85 -0.03 -10.34 15.30
N TRP A 86 0.81 -9.29 15.35
CA TRP A 86 0.42 -7.98 15.84
C TRP A 86 -0.66 -7.35 14.95
N ALA A 87 -0.50 -7.43 13.62
CA ALA A 87 -1.45 -6.95 12.64
C ALA A 87 -2.75 -7.76 12.68
N TRP A 88 -2.67 -9.08 12.78
CA TRP A 88 -3.83 -9.97 12.89
C TRP A 88 -4.74 -9.60 14.05
N ARG A 89 -4.15 -9.35 15.23
CA ARG A 89 -4.90 -8.94 16.44
C ARG A 89 -5.63 -7.60 16.27
N ARG A 90 -5.16 -6.71 15.40
CA ARG A 90 -5.68 -5.33 15.25
C ARG A 90 -6.46 -5.09 13.94
N GLY A 91 -6.26 -5.93 12.94
CA GLY A 91 -6.91 -5.83 11.64
C GLY A 91 -8.40 -6.13 11.73
N GLY A 92 -9.19 -5.45 10.89
CA GLY A 92 -10.61 -5.73 10.73
C GLY A 92 -10.89 -7.07 10.05
N PRO A 93 -12.16 -7.51 9.97
CA PRO A 93 -12.51 -8.80 9.36
C PRO A 93 -12.07 -8.92 7.89
N ASP A 94 -12.23 -7.86 7.11
CA ASP A 94 -11.80 -7.83 5.70
C ASP A 94 -10.27 -7.96 5.56
N GLU A 95 -9.51 -7.28 6.43
CA GLU A 95 -8.05 -7.36 6.40
C GLU A 95 -7.56 -8.73 6.86
N ARG A 96 -8.21 -9.33 7.87
CA ARG A 96 -7.92 -10.69 8.30
C ARG A 96 -8.18 -11.71 7.21
N ARG A 97 -9.24 -11.54 6.41
CA ARG A 97 -9.49 -12.41 5.26
C ARG A 97 -8.34 -12.34 4.25
N TRP A 98 -7.87 -11.15 3.90
CA TRP A 98 -6.71 -11.00 3.02
C TRP A 98 -5.44 -11.60 3.62
N MET A 99 -5.14 -11.30 4.89
CA MET A 99 -3.99 -11.85 5.59
C MET A 99 -4.02 -13.38 5.63
N ALA A 100 -5.20 -14.00 5.77
CA ALA A 100 -5.36 -15.45 5.74
C ALA A 100 -5.07 -16.04 4.36
N ILE A 101 -5.57 -15.40 3.30
CA ILE A 101 -5.31 -15.81 1.91
C ILE A 101 -3.81 -15.70 1.60
N GLU A 102 -3.18 -14.59 1.96
CA GLU A 102 -1.74 -14.38 1.77
C GLU A 102 -0.92 -15.38 2.57
N ALA A 103 -1.27 -15.64 3.83
CA ALA A 103 -0.61 -16.66 4.64
C ALA A 103 -0.76 -18.06 4.03
N GLY A 104 -1.95 -18.41 3.54
CA GLY A 104 -2.19 -19.66 2.82
C GLY A 104 -1.34 -19.78 1.56
N ALA A 105 -1.20 -18.69 0.79
CA ALA A 105 -0.34 -18.67 -0.40
C ALA A 105 1.14 -18.84 -0.04
N ILE A 106 1.63 -18.18 1.01
CA ILE A 106 3.01 -18.33 1.50
C ILE A 106 3.27 -19.78 1.96
N LEU A 107 2.34 -20.38 2.72
CA LEU A 107 2.43 -21.77 3.14
C LEU A 107 2.39 -22.73 1.94
N GLY A 108 1.59 -22.44 0.92
CA GLY A 108 1.56 -23.19 -0.33
C GLY A 108 2.91 -23.14 -1.06
N ILE A 109 3.52 -21.96 -1.17
CA ILE A 109 4.86 -21.81 -1.76
C ILE A 109 5.90 -22.57 -0.92
N ALA A 110 5.83 -22.50 0.41
CA ALA A 110 6.72 -23.24 1.30
C ALA A 110 6.56 -24.76 1.15
N ALA A 111 5.33 -25.26 0.96
CA ALA A 111 5.08 -26.68 0.70
C ALA A 111 5.68 -27.11 -0.65
N VAL A 112 5.52 -26.31 -1.71
CA VAL A 112 6.15 -26.57 -3.01
C VAL A 112 7.67 -26.54 -2.92
N ALA A 113 8.23 -25.64 -2.10
CA ALA A 113 9.67 -25.54 -1.87
C ALA A 113 10.29 -26.84 -1.32
N VAL A 114 9.53 -27.66 -0.57
CA VAL A 114 10.02 -28.95 -0.06
C VAL A 114 10.32 -29.93 -1.20
N ALA A 115 9.56 -29.88 -2.29
CA ALA A 115 9.68 -30.81 -3.41
C ALA A 115 10.44 -30.24 -4.61
N VAL A 116 10.50 -28.91 -4.75
CA VAL A 116 11.01 -28.23 -5.96
C VAL A 116 12.22 -27.37 -5.62
N VAL A 117 13.42 -27.86 -5.96
CA VAL A 117 14.71 -27.23 -5.59
C VAL A 117 14.81 -25.75 -6.00
N PRO A 118 14.44 -25.32 -7.22
CA PRO A 118 14.48 -23.90 -7.57
C PRO A 118 13.60 -23.02 -6.68
N VAL A 119 12.44 -23.53 -6.25
CA VAL A 119 11.52 -22.83 -5.35
C VAL A 119 12.11 -22.77 -3.94
N ALA A 120 12.79 -23.83 -3.49
CA ALA A 120 13.54 -23.82 -2.23
C ALA A 120 14.64 -22.76 -2.21
N VAL A 121 15.46 -22.71 -3.28
CA VAL A 121 16.54 -21.72 -3.41
C VAL A 121 15.96 -20.30 -3.38
N TYR A 122 14.90 -20.05 -4.15
CA TYR A 122 14.21 -18.76 -4.14
C TYR A 122 13.70 -18.40 -2.74
N ALA A 123 13.01 -19.33 -2.06
CA ALA A 123 12.44 -19.09 -0.74
C ALA A 123 13.52 -18.79 0.31
N VAL A 124 14.61 -19.55 0.32
CA VAL A 124 15.74 -19.32 1.22
C VAL A 124 16.35 -17.94 0.98
N LEU A 125 16.62 -17.57 -0.28
CA LEU A 125 17.19 -16.26 -0.62
C LEU A 125 16.27 -15.10 -0.22
N VAL A 126 14.97 -15.21 -0.48
CA VAL A 126 13.99 -14.17 -0.14
C VAL A 126 13.82 -14.04 1.38
N VAL A 127 13.68 -15.15 2.11
CA VAL A 127 13.51 -15.11 3.56
C VAL A 127 14.76 -14.55 4.24
N THR A 128 15.94 -15.00 3.84
CA THR A 128 17.22 -14.52 4.42
C THR A 128 17.51 -13.07 4.07
N SER A 129 17.24 -12.62 2.83
CA SER A 129 17.36 -11.20 2.48
C SER A 129 16.37 -10.31 3.25
N GLY A 130 15.18 -10.84 3.56
CA GLY A 130 14.20 -10.20 4.44
C GLY A 130 14.69 -9.98 5.87
N TRP A 131 15.76 -10.66 6.32
CA TRP A 131 16.39 -10.44 7.63
C TRP A 131 17.39 -9.29 7.64
N LEU A 132 18.05 -9.06 6.50
CA LEU A 132 18.97 -7.94 6.30
C LEU A 132 18.21 -6.63 6.07
N TYR A 133 17.00 -6.70 5.50
CA TYR A 133 16.17 -5.54 5.18
C TYR A 133 15.94 -4.59 6.37
N PRO A 134 15.47 -5.03 7.55
CA PRO A 134 15.24 -4.14 8.69
C PRO A 134 16.53 -3.51 9.22
N VAL A 135 17.69 -4.15 9.05
CA VAL A 135 18.96 -3.55 9.43
C VAL A 135 19.28 -2.35 8.53
N ALA A 136 19.09 -2.51 7.22
CA ALA A 136 19.38 -1.47 6.23
C ALA A 136 18.33 -0.35 6.20
N THR A 137 17.04 -0.66 6.37
CA THR A 137 15.95 0.32 6.18
C THR A 137 15.34 0.83 7.48
N VAL A 138 15.55 0.13 8.60
CA VAL A 138 15.00 0.51 9.91
C VAL A 138 16.11 0.88 10.89
N TRP A 139 17.06 -0.01 11.16
CA TRP A 139 18.13 0.25 12.14
C TRP A 139 19.06 1.39 11.70
N TRP A 140 19.60 1.36 10.49
CA TRP A 140 20.52 2.40 10.02
C TRP A 140 19.87 3.79 9.92
N PRO A 141 18.68 3.97 9.30
CA PRO A 141 18.11 5.30 9.12
C PRO A 141 17.49 5.88 10.40
N HIS A 142 17.01 5.05 11.33
CA HIS A 142 16.29 5.52 12.52
C HIS A 142 17.15 5.57 13.79
N ARG A 143 18.38 5.04 13.80
CA ARG A 143 19.29 5.13 14.97
C ARG A 143 19.52 6.58 15.39
N SER A 144 19.78 7.48 14.44
CA SER A 144 20.07 8.88 14.70
C SER A 144 18.86 9.64 15.25
N ALA A 145 17.64 9.20 14.92
CA ALA A 145 16.41 9.74 15.48
C ALA A 145 16.17 9.26 16.92
N HIS A 146 16.67 8.08 17.30
CA HIS A 146 16.68 7.61 18.68
C HIS A 146 17.80 8.24 19.53
N ASP A 147 18.96 8.50 18.92
CA ASP A 147 20.13 9.08 19.60
C ASP A 147 20.03 10.62 19.74
N ALA A 148 19.15 11.27 18.98
CA ALA A 148 18.89 12.70 19.11
C ALA A 148 18.25 13.02 20.48
N PRO A 149 18.71 14.06 21.20
CA PRO A 149 18.04 14.51 22.42
C PRO A 149 16.56 14.74 22.12
N ARG A 150 15.65 14.19 22.96
CA ARG A 150 14.21 14.44 22.83
C ARG A 150 13.96 15.94 22.92
N ALA A 151 13.86 16.61 21.78
CA ALA A 151 13.35 17.96 21.72
C ALA A 151 11.92 17.92 22.28
N ARG A 152 11.60 18.86 23.20
CA ARG A 152 10.24 19.03 23.71
C ARG A 152 9.26 19.12 22.54
N ASP A 153 8.11 18.48 22.72
CA ASP A 153 7.07 18.26 21.72
C ASP A 153 6.91 19.44 20.76
N PRO A 154 7.22 19.27 19.45
CA PRO A 154 6.76 20.20 18.45
C PRO A 154 5.23 20.11 18.37
N GLU A 155 4.57 21.26 18.35
CA GLU A 155 3.17 21.45 17.96
C GLU A 155 2.78 20.47 16.83
N PRO A 156 1.64 19.75 16.92
CA PRO A 156 1.30 18.71 15.96
C PRO A 156 1.18 19.27 14.55
N ARG A 157 2.21 19.05 13.73
CA ARG A 157 2.20 19.40 12.31
C ARG A 157 1.10 18.60 11.63
N ARG A 158 0.10 19.28 11.09
CA ARG A 158 -0.93 18.65 10.25
C ARG A 158 -0.29 18.12 8.98
N ASP A 159 0.07 16.84 8.98
CA ASP A 159 0.53 16.15 7.79
C ASP A 159 -0.62 16.02 6.79
N ARG A 160 -0.55 16.76 5.68
CA ARG A 160 -1.53 16.71 4.57
C ARG A 160 -1.71 15.30 4.00
N CYS A 161 -0.77 14.38 4.25
CA CYS A 161 -0.86 12.98 3.84
C CYS A 161 -1.98 12.22 4.59
N CYS A 162 -2.19 12.53 5.88
CA CYS A 162 -3.26 11.92 6.68
C CYS A 162 -4.67 12.45 6.36
N ASP A 163 -4.78 13.57 5.63
CA ASP A 163 -6.06 14.17 5.27
C ASP A 163 -6.81 13.36 4.19
N GLY A 164 -6.10 12.66 3.31
CA GLY A 164 -6.71 11.76 2.32
C GLY A 164 -7.49 10.61 2.97
N ALA A 165 -6.87 9.96 3.97
CA ALA A 165 -7.48 8.87 4.73
C ALA A 165 -8.67 9.33 5.59
N ARG A 166 -8.64 10.57 6.12
CA ARG A 166 -9.74 11.16 6.90
C ARG A 166 -10.89 11.65 6.00
N ARG A 167 -10.61 12.24 4.84
CA ARG A 167 -11.63 12.61 3.83
C ARG A 167 -12.42 11.40 3.35
N PHE A 168 -11.76 10.27 3.12
CA PHE A 168 -12.42 9.05 2.66
C PHE A 168 -13.37 8.44 3.71
N ARG A 169 -13.00 8.43 5.00
CA ARG A 169 -13.89 8.01 6.11
C ARG A 169 -15.11 8.93 6.28
N ARG A 170 -14.98 10.23 6.00
CA ARG A 170 -16.11 11.17 6.04
C ARG A 170 -17.07 10.98 4.86
N HIS A 171 -16.56 10.75 3.65
CA HIS A 171 -17.42 10.51 2.48
C HIS A 171 -18.20 9.20 2.56
N SER A 172 -17.60 8.14 3.11
CA SER A 172 -18.24 6.83 3.29
C SER A 172 -19.37 6.85 4.33
N ARG A 173 -19.22 7.60 5.44
CA ARG A 173 -20.33 7.83 6.38
C ARG A 173 -21.49 8.63 5.78
N ARG A 174 -21.21 9.58 4.86
CA ARG A 174 -22.24 10.36 4.15
C ARG A 174 -22.96 9.52 3.09
N ALA A 175 -22.23 8.67 2.37
CA ALA A 175 -22.78 7.76 1.36
C ALA A 175 -23.64 6.64 1.97
N LEU A 176 -23.27 6.10 3.14
CA LEU A 176 -24.12 5.13 3.85
C LEU A 176 -25.41 5.77 4.38
N ARG A 177 -25.34 7.00 4.93
CA ARG A 177 -26.54 7.71 5.42
C ARG A 177 -27.53 8.05 4.31
N HIS A 178 -27.07 8.32 3.08
CA HIS A 178 -27.95 8.58 1.94
C HIS A 178 -28.59 7.31 1.34
N ARG A 179 -28.05 6.11 1.60
CA ARG A 179 -28.63 4.84 1.14
C ARG A 179 -29.70 4.27 2.07
N VAL A 180 -29.66 4.59 3.36
CA VAL A 180 -30.60 4.02 4.35
C VAL A 180 -31.93 4.80 4.43
N HIS A 181 -31.99 6.05 3.93
CA HIS A 181 -33.19 6.90 4.04
C HIS A 181 -33.93 7.20 2.73
N ARG A 182 -33.69 6.46 1.64
CA ARG A 182 -34.50 6.62 0.41
C ARG A 182 -35.60 5.55 0.36
N PRO A 183 -36.89 5.91 0.51
CA PRO A 183 -37.96 4.99 0.13
C PRO A 183 -37.91 4.74 -1.39
N PRO A 184 -38.36 3.56 -1.86
CA PRO A 184 -38.33 3.23 -3.28
C PRO A 184 -39.19 4.23 -4.08
N ALA A 185 -38.65 4.74 -5.18
CA ALA A 185 -39.38 5.62 -6.08
C ALA A 185 -40.51 4.83 -6.78
N PRO A 186 -41.71 5.42 -6.96
CA PRO A 186 -42.75 4.81 -7.79
C PRO A 186 -42.28 4.72 -9.24
N GLY A 187 -42.52 3.57 -9.86
CA GLY A 187 -42.10 3.27 -11.24
C GLY A 187 -42.73 4.21 -12.26
N PRO A 188 -42.04 4.48 -13.40
CA PRO A 188 -42.54 5.42 -14.39
C PRO A 188 -43.76 4.87 -15.14
N SER A 189 -44.85 5.63 -15.16
CA SER A 189 -46.04 5.38 -15.96
C SER A 189 -45.74 5.53 -17.46
N LEU A 190 -46.06 4.50 -18.24
CA LEU A 190 -45.95 4.49 -19.71
C LEU A 190 -47.08 5.30 -20.38
N ARG A 191 -47.05 6.63 -20.26
CA ARG A 191 -47.85 7.52 -21.12
C ARG A 191 -47.01 8.71 -21.56
N GLY A 192 -46.71 8.77 -22.86
CA GLY A 192 -46.15 9.96 -23.51
C GLY A 192 -44.83 9.77 -24.24
N LEU A 193 -44.64 8.67 -24.99
CA LEU A 193 -43.54 8.58 -25.95
C LEU A 193 -43.96 9.27 -27.27
N ARG A 194 -43.51 10.52 -27.47
CA ARG A 194 -43.45 11.15 -28.80
C ARG A 194 -42.19 10.64 -29.53
N PRO A 195 -42.26 10.34 -30.84
CA PRO A 195 -41.14 9.74 -31.56
C PRO A 195 -39.94 10.70 -31.67
N PHE A 196 -38.77 10.17 -31.30
CA PHE A 196 -37.48 10.84 -31.34
C PHE A 196 -37.02 11.04 -32.78
N ARG A 197 -37.06 12.28 -33.26
CA ARG A 197 -36.60 12.67 -34.60
C ARG A 197 -35.06 12.68 -34.62
N ARG A 198 -34.45 11.68 -35.28
CA ARG A 198 -33.00 11.59 -35.56
C ARG A 198 -32.50 12.86 -36.26
N ARG A 199 -31.69 13.68 -35.60
CA ARG A 199 -30.79 14.62 -36.29
C ARG A 199 -29.43 13.94 -36.48
N ARG A 200 -29.18 13.46 -37.71
CA ARG A 200 -27.83 13.24 -38.23
C ARG A 200 -27.18 14.62 -38.42
N ARG A 201 -26.00 14.84 -37.86
CA ARG A 201 -25.05 15.83 -38.39
C ARG A 201 -23.68 15.16 -38.52
N ALA A 202 -23.10 15.46 -39.68
CA ALA A 202 -22.03 14.74 -40.33
C ALA A 202 -20.65 15.08 -39.78
N ALA A 203 -19.71 14.20 -40.14
CA ALA A 203 -18.27 14.34 -40.01
C ALA A 203 -17.76 15.68 -40.58
N GLY A 204 -16.73 16.22 -39.93
CA GLY A 204 -15.95 17.37 -40.38
C GLY A 204 -14.51 17.22 -39.90
N ALA A 205 -13.59 17.38 -40.83
CA ALA A 205 -12.25 16.80 -40.88
C ALA A 205 -11.15 17.53 -40.07
N CYS A 206 -10.02 16.83 -39.99
CA CYS A 206 -8.69 17.27 -39.57
C CYS A 206 -8.28 18.69 -40.03
N ARG A 207 -7.48 19.36 -39.18
CA ARG A 207 -6.35 20.19 -39.64
C ARG A 207 -5.23 20.24 -38.59
N PRO A 208 -3.97 19.93 -38.95
CA PRO A 208 -2.81 20.12 -38.10
C PRO A 208 -2.29 21.55 -38.23
N LEU A 209 -1.85 22.16 -37.12
CA LEU A 209 -1.12 23.42 -37.14
C LEU A 209 0.38 23.15 -37.25
N ARG A 210 0.97 23.91 -38.19
CA ARG A 210 2.27 23.77 -38.82
C ARG A 210 3.46 23.98 -37.88
N SER A 211 4.51 23.25 -38.22
CA SER A 211 5.92 23.54 -37.98
C SER A 211 6.30 24.98 -38.38
N LEU A 212 7.02 25.67 -37.50
CA LEU A 212 7.91 26.78 -37.86
C LEU A 212 9.35 26.31 -37.64
N THR A 213 9.98 25.85 -38.72
CA THR A 213 11.42 25.89 -38.91
C THR A 213 11.81 27.32 -39.31
N SER A 214 12.78 27.93 -38.63
CA SER A 214 13.61 28.99 -39.20
C SER A 214 14.92 29.11 -38.43
N ALA A 215 16.02 28.99 -39.18
CA ALA A 215 17.38 29.52 -39.02
C ALA A 215 18.13 29.20 -37.71
N ALA A 216 19.23 28.43 -37.68
CA ALA A 216 20.51 28.57 -38.40
C ALA A 216 21.31 29.82 -38.02
N GLU A 217 22.54 29.54 -37.56
CA GLU A 217 23.74 30.38 -37.50
C GLU A 217 23.84 31.50 -36.44
N LEU A 218 24.72 31.33 -35.44
CA LEU A 218 26.07 31.92 -35.39
C LEU A 218 26.74 31.72 -34.01
N ALA A 219 28.03 31.34 -34.06
CA ALA A 219 29.05 31.25 -33.01
C ALA A 219 29.07 30.01 -32.10
#